data_AF-A0A5A9PPA0-F1
#
_entry.id   AF-A0A5A9PPA0-F1
#
_cell.length_a   1.000
_cell.length_b   1.000
_cell.length_c   1.000
_cell.angle_alpha   90.00
_cell.angle_beta   90.00
_cell.angle_gamma   90.00
#
_symmetry.space_group_name_H-M   'P 1'
#
loop_
_entity.id
_entity.type
_entity.pdbx_description
1 polymer ?
#
loop_
_entity_poly.entity_id
_entity_poly.type
_entity_poly.pdbx_seq_one_letter_code
_entity_poly.pdbx_strand_id
1 'polypeptide(L)'
;MGLEREVLRGSQPDDIINAVFAHVKDGYKFDESCPLTHEDKHYTSDPSLSDQASCLVYVIDANKVQMADDQLSDKRKIIRQRICYKVSTKTCEKNILEGDSCILKLPNEIGQIINANKGEIKWSFTSSSLTFVVQWKNGRNRKTFPDATIESDGSLKLHNVKVSNTGKYTFEAYDNEDKIVANHKKEITVYAKALKPNLTFKCRNGNATLTCETQMKDRRDLTITWFKETELIQSENKANLILTSTQLQKYKQYSCRIQNPVSEAQSDIIQAPCTRGIVRGKNGGFPDNWLMVRAVAVGGVFLLLLFM
;
A
#
# COMPACT_ATOMS: atom_id res chain seq x y z
N MET A 1 -20.65 20.94 -1.36
CA MET A 1 -19.43 20.22 -1.76
C MET A 1 -19.68 18.74 -1.52
N GLY A 2 -19.77 17.95 -2.58
CA GLY A 2 -20.14 16.54 -2.50
C GLY A 2 -20.69 16.01 -3.82
N LEU A 3 -21.12 14.75 -3.82
CA LEU A 3 -21.83 14.16 -4.96
C LEU A 3 -23.28 14.61 -4.96
N GLU A 4 -23.70 15.27 -6.04
CA GLU A 4 -25.08 15.74 -6.22
C GLU A 4 -25.80 14.98 -7.33
N ARG A 5 -27.13 15.11 -7.36
CA ARG A 5 -28.04 14.34 -8.24
C ARG A 5 -27.82 14.64 -9.72
N GLU A 6 -27.64 15.91 -10.07
CA GLU A 6 -27.40 16.31 -11.46
C GLU A 6 -25.95 16.00 -11.86
N VAL A 7 -25.75 15.40 -13.03
CA VAL A 7 -24.42 15.00 -13.53
C VAL A 7 -23.44 16.18 -13.53
N LEU A 8 -23.94 17.39 -13.79
CA LEU A 8 -23.20 18.65 -13.88
C LEU A 8 -23.10 19.43 -12.55
N ARG A 9 -23.62 18.92 -11.42
CA ARG A 9 -23.54 19.58 -10.11
C ARG A 9 -22.68 18.82 -9.11
N GLY A 10 -22.13 19.59 -8.17
CA GLY A 10 -21.19 19.10 -7.16
C GLY A 10 -19.87 18.63 -7.78
N SER A 11 -19.14 17.77 -7.07
CA SER A 11 -17.81 17.34 -7.50
C SER A 11 -17.86 16.51 -8.79
N GLN A 12 -16.99 16.82 -9.74
CA GLN A 12 -16.86 16.07 -10.99
C GLN A 12 -16.20 14.70 -10.74
N PRO A 13 -16.61 13.62 -11.44
CA PRO A 13 -16.01 12.31 -11.29
C PRO A 13 -14.49 12.30 -11.51
N ASP A 14 -14.02 13.10 -12.46
CA ASP A 14 -12.61 13.18 -12.83
C ASP A 14 -11.75 13.80 -11.72
N ASP A 15 -12.26 14.78 -10.98
CA ASP A 15 -11.56 15.34 -9.82
C ASP A 15 -11.45 14.33 -8.69
N ILE A 16 -12.50 13.54 -8.47
CA ILE A 16 -12.51 12.48 -7.46
C ILE A 16 -11.49 11.40 -7.83
N ILE A 17 -11.41 11.04 -9.12
CA ILE A 17 -10.41 10.10 -9.63
C ILE A 17 -9.00 10.69 -9.46
N ASN A 18 -8.79 11.94 -9.84
CA ASN A 18 -7.50 12.63 -9.68
C ASN A 18 -7.08 12.69 -8.20
N ALA A 19 -8.02 12.96 -7.29
CA ALA A 19 -7.76 12.95 -5.85
C ALA A 19 -7.38 11.53 -5.35
N VAL A 20 -8.09 10.49 -5.81
CA VAL A 20 -7.78 9.09 -5.46
C VAL A 20 -6.36 8.71 -5.86
N PHE A 21 -5.90 9.17 -7.04
CA PHE A 21 -4.56 8.92 -7.54
C PHE A 21 -3.54 10.02 -7.17
N ALA A 22 -3.84 10.87 -6.18
CA ALA A 22 -2.95 11.92 -5.65
C ALA A 22 -2.48 12.98 -6.67
N HIS A 23 -3.23 13.18 -7.75
CA HIS A 23 -2.98 14.24 -8.73
C HIS A 23 -3.50 15.62 -8.29
N VAL A 24 -4.13 15.74 -7.12
CA VAL A 24 -4.71 16.99 -6.61
C VAL A 24 -3.86 17.52 -5.47
N LYS A 25 -3.35 18.75 -5.57
CA LYS A 25 -2.61 19.42 -4.47
C LYS A 25 -3.54 19.93 -3.39
N ASP A 26 -3.00 20.03 -2.18
CA ASP A 26 -3.71 20.63 -1.06
C ASP A 26 -4.14 22.07 -1.37
N GLY A 27 -5.32 22.44 -0.86
CA GLY A 27 -5.96 23.73 -1.15
C GLY A 27 -6.71 23.84 -2.49
N TYR A 28 -6.75 22.79 -3.33
CA TYR A 28 -7.61 22.77 -4.51
C TYR A 28 -9.10 22.80 -4.11
N LYS A 29 -9.86 23.72 -4.71
CA LYS A 29 -11.30 23.82 -4.53
C LYS A 29 -11.99 23.22 -5.74
N PHE A 30 -12.75 22.15 -5.53
CA PHE A 30 -13.51 21.47 -6.59
C PHE A 30 -14.42 22.45 -7.32
N ASP A 31 -14.25 22.52 -8.64
CA ASP A 31 -15.08 23.31 -9.53
C ASP A 31 -16.20 22.41 -10.08
N GLU A 32 -17.42 22.92 -10.06
CA GLU A 32 -18.60 22.16 -10.49
C GLU A 32 -18.71 22.08 -12.02
N SER A 33 -18.06 22.99 -12.74
CA SER A 33 -18.14 23.15 -14.19
C SER A 33 -16.95 22.58 -14.96
N CYS A 34 -15.75 22.61 -14.38
CA CYS A 34 -14.50 22.22 -15.04
C CYS A 34 -13.63 21.32 -14.13
N PRO A 35 -13.39 20.04 -14.49
CA PRO A 35 -12.50 19.20 -13.71
C PRO A 35 -11.04 19.65 -13.85
N LEU A 36 -10.24 19.39 -12.83
CA LEU A 36 -8.80 19.58 -12.77
C LEU A 36 -8.12 18.79 -13.90
N THR A 37 -7.29 19.50 -14.65
CA THR A 37 -6.51 19.01 -15.77
C THR A 37 -5.01 19.10 -15.48
N HIS A 38 -4.19 18.48 -16.34
CA HIS A 38 -2.74 18.50 -16.22
C HIS A 38 -2.09 19.88 -16.42
N GLU A 39 -2.83 20.83 -16.99
CA GLU A 39 -2.37 22.21 -17.22
C GLU A 39 -2.58 23.10 -15.98
N ASP A 40 -3.34 22.62 -14.99
CA ASP A 40 -3.68 23.37 -13.80
C ASP A 40 -2.54 23.40 -12.77
N LYS A 41 -2.33 24.57 -12.15
CA LYS A 41 -1.31 24.77 -11.10
C LYS A 41 -1.44 23.80 -9.91
N HIS A 42 -2.67 23.38 -9.61
CA HIS A 42 -2.99 22.47 -8.52
C HIS A 42 -2.92 20.99 -8.92
N TYR A 43 -2.49 20.67 -10.14
CA TYR A 43 -2.25 19.31 -10.59
C TYR A 43 -0.85 18.83 -10.20
N THR A 44 -0.76 17.57 -9.79
CA THR A 44 0.49 16.85 -9.51
C THR A 44 0.73 15.84 -10.63
N SER A 45 1.78 16.03 -11.43
CA SER A 45 2.02 15.19 -12.62
C SER A 45 2.51 13.78 -12.29
N ASP A 46 3.32 13.63 -11.25
CA ASP A 46 3.92 12.34 -10.85
C ASP A 46 3.79 12.13 -9.33
N PRO A 47 2.62 11.67 -8.85
CA PRO A 47 2.36 11.50 -7.43
C PRO A 47 3.02 10.22 -6.88
N SER A 48 3.52 10.29 -5.65
CA SER A 48 4.12 9.12 -5.00
C SER A 48 3.04 8.08 -4.62
N LEU A 49 3.42 6.81 -4.54
CA LEU A 49 2.49 5.74 -4.14
C LEU A 49 1.94 5.94 -2.71
N SER A 50 2.73 6.54 -1.80
CA SER A 50 2.29 6.83 -0.44
C SER A 50 1.23 7.93 -0.35
N ASP A 51 1.15 8.80 -1.37
CA ASP A 51 0.17 9.89 -1.39
C ASP A 51 -1.19 9.43 -1.93
N GLN A 52 -1.26 8.28 -2.62
CA GLN A 52 -2.50 7.77 -3.21
C GLN A 52 -3.48 7.27 -2.16
N ALA A 53 -4.76 7.52 -2.39
CA ALA A 53 -5.82 7.11 -1.47
C ALA A 53 -5.98 5.58 -1.49
N SER A 54 -5.83 4.95 -0.31
CA SER A 54 -6.03 3.50 -0.17
C SER A 54 -7.50 3.07 -0.22
N CYS A 55 -8.44 3.98 0.08
CA CYS A 55 -9.87 3.68 0.10
C CYS A 55 -10.69 4.92 -0.29
N LEU A 56 -11.79 4.69 -1.02
CA LEU A 56 -12.81 5.70 -1.30
C LEU A 56 -14.06 5.42 -0.47
N VAL A 57 -14.37 6.33 0.46
CA VAL A 57 -15.51 6.22 1.38
C VAL A 57 -16.60 7.21 0.98
N TYR A 58 -17.85 6.73 0.87
CA TYR A 58 -19.01 7.57 0.61
C TYR A 58 -19.77 7.84 1.91
N VAL A 59 -19.78 9.09 2.36
CA VAL A 59 -20.56 9.51 3.53
C VAL A 59 -21.91 10.05 3.06
N ILE A 60 -23.00 9.65 3.74
CA ILE A 60 -24.37 10.06 3.42
C ILE A 60 -25.00 10.67 4.67
N ASP A 61 -25.59 11.84 4.53
CA ASP A 61 -26.39 12.47 5.59
C ASP A 61 -27.65 11.64 5.86
N ALA A 62 -27.91 11.32 7.14
CA ALA A 62 -29.05 10.50 7.55
C ALA A 62 -30.41 11.09 7.09
N ASN A 63 -30.51 12.42 6.99
CA ASN A 63 -31.71 13.11 6.55
C ASN A 63 -31.90 13.04 5.03
N LYS A 64 -30.90 12.56 4.28
CA LYS A 64 -30.90 12.40 2.82
C LYS A 64 -30.91 10.93 2.38
N VAL A 65 -31.20 9.99 3.30
CA VAL A 65 -31.19 8.54 3.02
C VAL A 65 -32.33 8.11 2.08
N GLN A 66 -33.51 8.74 2.16
CA GLN A 66 -34.59 8.57 1.17
C GLN A 66 -34.24 9.07 -0.23
N MET A 67 -33.18 9.88 -0.35
CA MET A 67 -32.73 10.50 -1.59
C MET A 67 -31.58 9.75 -2.28
N ALA A 68 -31.21 8.56 -1.79
CA ALA A 68 -30.25 7.63 -2.40
C ALA A 68 -30.82 6.93 -3.65
N ASP A 69 -31.41 7.74 -4.53
CA ASP A 69 -32.06 7.39 -5.79
C ASP A 69 -31.05 6.97 -6.87
N ASP A 70 -31.56 6.35 -7.93
CA ASP A 70 -30.82 5.64 -8.97
C ASP A 70 -29.71 6.48 -9.65
N GLN A 71 -29.89 7.81 -9.78
CA GLN A 71 -28.89 8.69 -10.43
C GLN A 71 -27.63 8.95 -9.58
N LEU A 72 -27.75 9.05 -8.25
CA LEU A 72 -26.58 9.10 -7.35
C LEU A 72 -25.85 7.75 -7.34
N SER A 73 -26.59 6.66 -7.58
CA SER A 73 -26.00 5.33 -7.81
C SER A 73 -25.16 5.33 -9.09
N ASP A 74 -25.60 6.02 -10.16
CA ASP A 74 -24.90 6.03 -11.44
C ASP A 74 -23.59 6.82 -11.41
N LYS A 75 -23.56 8.02 -10.78
CA LYS A 75 -22.30 8.76 -10.61
C LYS A 75 -21.29 7.96 -9.77
N ARG A 76 -21.75 7.25 -8.74
CA ARG A 76 -20.91 6.31 -7.97
C ARG A 76 -20.46 5.11 -8.79
N LYS A 77 -21.33 4.54 -9.63
CA LYS A 77 -20.96 3.45 -10.56
C LYS A 77 -19.89 3.91 -11.54
N ILE A 78 -20.03 5.10 -12.13
CA ILE A 78 -19.04 5.69 -13.05
C ILE A 78 -17.70 5.88 -12.34
N ILE A 79 -17.70 6.49 -11.14
CA ILE A 79 -16.46 6.69 -10.36
C ILE A 79 -15.80 5.35 -10.04
N ARG A 80 -16.57 4.39 -9.52
CA ARG A 80 -16.06 3.04 -9.22
C ARG A 80 -15.52 2.36 -10.47
N GLN A 81 -16.26 2.39 -11.57
CA GLN A 81 -15.88 1.77 -12.83
C GLN A 81 -14.62 2.42 -13.41
N ARG A 82 -14.49 3.75 -13.38
CA ARG A 82 -13.31 4.46 -13.87
C ARG A 82 -12.10 4.26 -12.98
N ILE A 83 -12.26 4.23 -11.65
CA ILE A 83 -11.18 3.85 -10.74
C ILE A 83 -10.76 2.40 -11.02
N CYS A 84 -11.71 1.46 -11.08
CA CYS A 84 -11.42 0.07 -11.42
C CYS A 84 -10.76 -0.08 -12.80
N TYR A 85 -11.19 0.70 -13.79
CA TYR A 85 -10.58 0.71 -15.12
C TYR A 85 -9.15 1.25 -15.06
N LYS A 86 -8.93 2.41 -14.43
CA LYS A 86 -7.59 3.04 -14.31
C LYS A 86 -6.62 2.16 -13.51
N VAL A 87 -7.11 1.49 -12.46
CA VAL A 87 -6.38 0.42 -11.74
C VAL A 87 -6.13 -0.78 -12.67
N SER A 88 -7.14 -1.24 -13.41
CA SER A 88 -6.99 -2.37 -14.34
C SER A 88 -6.07 -2.08 -15.52
N THR A 89 -5.89 -0.82 -15.90
CA THR A 89 -4.96 -0.37 -16.95
C THR A 89 -3.61 0.05 -16.37
N LYS A 90 -3.42 -0.05 -15.04
CA LYS A 90 -2.16 0.29 -14.39
C LYS A 90 -1.04 -0.56 -14.99
N THR A 91 -0.05 0.11 -15.53
CA THR A 91 1.16 -0.55 -16.02
C THR A 91 1.89 -1.17 -14.84
N CYS A 92 2.35 -2.42 -14.98
CA CYS A 92 3.16 -3.03 -13.94
C CYS A 92 4.46 -2.25 -13.76
N GLU A 93 4.59 -1.64 -12.60
CA GLU A 93 5.85 -1.08 -12.12
C GLU A 93 6.83 -2.21 -11.78
N LYS A 94 8.09 -1.86 -11.50
CA LYS A 94 9.11 -2.85 -11.12
C LYS A 94 8.71 -3.60 -9.85
N ASN A 95 8.08 -2.91 -8.90
CA ASN A 95 7.68 -3.45 -7.61
C ASN A 95 6.15 -3.44 -7.52
N ILE A 96 5.54 -4.56 -7.14
CA ILE A 96 4.08 -4.74 -7.14
C ILE A 96 3.63 -5.33 -5.80
N LEU A 97 2.45 -4.95 -5.32
CA LEU A 97 1.86 -5.54 -4.12
C LEU A 97 1.12 -6.84 -4.47
N GLU A 98 1.28 -7.86 -3.64
CA GLU A 98 0.53 -9.12 -3.76
C GLU A 98 -0.98 -8.87 -3.74
N GLY A 99 -1.70 -9.50 -4.66
CA GLY A 99 -3.14 -9.33 -4.87
C GLY A 99 -3.50 -8.30 -5.93
N ASP A 100 -2.56 -7.43 -6.33
CA ASP A 100 -2.81 -6.44 -7.38
C ASP A 100 -2.98 -7.08 -8.76
N SER A 101 -3.55 -6.31 -9.69
CA SER A 101 -3.62 -6.66 -11.10
C SER A 101 -2.99 -5.53 -11.91
N CYS A 102 -2.17 -5.86 -12.90
CA CYS A 102 -1.45 -4.86 -13.69
C CYS A 102 -1.13 -5.38 -15.10
N ILE A 103 -0.74 -4.48 -16.00
CA ILE A 103 -0.40 -4.81 -17.39
C ILE A 103 1.08 -4.57 -17.67
N LEU A 104 1.80 -5.61 -18.11
CA LEU A 104 3.12 -5.47 -18.71
C LEU A 104 2.96 -4.95 -20.14
N LYS A 105 2.96 -3.62 -20.26
CA LYS A 105 2.84 -2.94 -21.55
C LYS A 105 4.06 -3.21 -22.43
N LEU A 106 3.80 -3.54 -23.69
CA LEU A 106 4.84 -3.61 -24.71
C LEU A 106 5.26 -2.19 -25.14
N PRO A 107 6.53 -1.97 -25.47
CA PRO A 107 6.96 -0.75 -26.16
C PRO A 107 6.16 -0.52 -27.43
N ASN A 108 5.82 0.74 -27.73
CA ASN A 108 4.97 1.10 -28.85
C ASN A 108 5.53 0.60 -30.20
N GLU A 109 6.86 0.59 -30.33
CA GLU A 109 7.57 0.12 -31.52
C GLU A 109 7.28 -1.37 -31.78
N ILE A 110 7.18 -2.17 -30.73
CA ILE A 110 6.88 -3.60 -30.80
C ILE A 110 5.40 -3.82 -31.09
N GLY A 111 4.51 -3.05 -30.45
CA GLY A 111 3.07 -3.12 -30.69
C GLY A 111 2.70 -2.87 -32.15
N GLN A 112 3.39 -1.93 -32.82
CA GLN A 112 3.19 -1.67 -34.25
C GLN A 112 3.58 -2.87 -35.14
N ILE A 113 4.69 -3.56 -34.82
CA ILE A 113 5.16 -4.73 -35.58
C ILE A 113 4.14 -5.88 -35.50
N ILE A 114 3.56 -6.11 -34.32
CA ILE A 114 2.55 -7.16 -34.11
C ILE A 114 1.23 -6.81 -34.82
N ASN A 115 0.78 -5.57 -34.73
CA ASN A 115 -0.46 -5.14 -35.39
C ASN A 115 -0.37 -5.22 -36.92
N ALA A 116 0.83 -5.05 -37.48
CA ALA A 116 1.09 -5.17 -38.91
C ALA A 116 1.10 -6.64 -39.40
N ASN A 117 1.50 -7.59 -38.56
CA ASN A 117 1.67 -9.00 -38.89
C ASN A 117 0.85 -9.86 -37.92
N LYS A 118 -0.32 -10.36 -38.35
CA LYS A 118 -1.16 -11.29 -37.55
C LYS A 118 -0.50 -12.69 -37.42
N GLY A 119 0.69 -12.75 -36.82
CA GLY A 119 1.46 -13.95 -36.52
C GLY A 119 1.17 -14.51 -35.12
N GLU A 120 2.16 -15.18 -34.54
CA GLU A 120 2.06 -15.77 -33.20
C GLU A 120 2.69 -14.84 -32.15
N ILE A 121 2.06 -14.74 -30.97
CA ILE A 121 2.65 -14.08 -29.81
C ILE A 121 2.74 -15.01 -28.61
N LYS A 122 3.81 -14.86 -27.84
CA LYS A 122 4.13 -15.72 -26.71
C LYS A 122 4.75 -14.92 -25.58
N TRP A 123 4.14 -15.01 -24.41
CA TRP A 123 4.74 -14.61 -23.15
C TRP A 123 5.19 -15.85 -22.38
N SER A 124 6.38 -15.77 -21.80
CA SER A 124 6.94 -16.81 -20.95
C SER A 124 7.52 -16.21 -19.66
N PHE A 125 7.36 -16.93 -18.57
CA PHE A 125 7.83 -16.56 -17.24
C PHE A 125 8.37 -17.81 -16.55
N THR A 126 9.57 -17.72 -16.00
CA THR A 126 10.17 -18.84 -15.26
C THR A 126 10.33 -18.45 -13.80
N SER A 127 9.66 -19.19 -12.91
CA SER A 127 9.79 -19.05 -11.45
C SER A 127 10.47 -20.28 -10.89
N SER A 128 11.65 -20.10 -10.30
CA SER A 128 12.54 -21.14 -9.76
C SER A 128 12.93 -22.24 -10.78
N SER A 129 11.98 -23.05 -11.21
CA SER A 129 12.14 -24.17 -12.16
C SER A 129 10.88 -24.48 -12.99
N LEU A 130 9.78 -23.73 -12.81
CA LEU A 130 8.55 -23.88 -13.60
C LEU A 130 8.45 -22.75 -14.63
N THR A 131 8.27 -23.12 -15.89
CA THR A 131 8.00 -22.17 -16.98
C THR A 131 6.51 -22.10 -17.27
N PHE A 132 5.96 -20.92 -17.06
CA PHE A 132 4.60 -20.54 -17.38
C PHE A 132 4.58 -19.84 -18.73
N VAL A 133 3.62 -20.20 -19.58
CA VAL A 133 3.49 -19.70 -20.94
C VAL A 133 2.06 -19.28 -21.20
N VAL A 134 1.90 -18.10 -21.80
CA VAL A 134 0.65 -17.65 -22.39
C VAL A 134 0.95 -17.35 -23.85
N GLN A 135 0.28 -18.03 -24.75
CA GLN A 135 0.58 -18.00 -26.18
C GLN A 135 -0.73 -17.89 -26.96
N TRP A 136 -0.71 -17.05 -27.98
CA TRP A 136 -1.79 -16.90 -28.94
C TRP A 136 -1.24 -17.23 -30.34
N LYS A 137 -1.78 -18.29 -30.96
CA LYS A 137 -1.43 -18.73 -32.31
C LYS A 137 -2.70 -19.07 -33.08
N ASN A 138 -2.95 -18.42 -34.22
CA ASN A 138 -4.05 -18.75 -35.14
C ASN A 138 -5.43 -18.91 -34.45
N GLY A 139 -5.76 -18.01 -33.51
CA GLY A 139 -7.02 -18.06 -32.75
C GLY A 139 -7.08 -19.09 -31.63
N ARG A 140 -6.04 -19.91 -31.43
CA ARG A 140 -5.91 -20.84 -30.30
C ARG A 140 -5.03 -20.24 -29.21
N ASN A 141 -5.54 -20.28 -27.98
CA ASN A 141 -4.83 -19.82 -26.79
C ASN A 141 -4.25 -21.03 -26.06
N ARG A 142 -2.92 -21.09 -25.92
CA ARG A 142 -2.26 -22.02 -25.00
C ARG A 142 -1.90 -21.24 -23.75
N LYS A 143 -2.49 -21.65 -22.62
CA LYS A 143 -2.30 -20.96 -21.34
C LYS A 143 -1.94 -21.98 -20.27
N THR A 144 -0.68 -21.99 -19.85
CA THR A 144 -0.23 -22.72 -18.65
C THR A 144 -0.14 -21.82 -17.43
N PHE A 145 -0.35 -20.51 -17.60
CA PHE A 145 -0.43 -19.53 -16.52
C PHE A 145 -1.87 -19.06 -16.30
N PRO A 146 -2.66 -19.62 -15.35
CA PRO A 146 -4.07 -19.30 -15.18
C PRO A 146 -4.36 -17.81 -14.90
N ASP A 147 -3.46 -17.18 -14.15
CA ASP A 147 -3.64 -15.82 -13.62
C ASP A 147 -3.16 -14.72 -14.59
N ALA A 148 -2.90 -15.06 -15.86
CA ALA A 148 -2.41 -14.11 -16.87
C ALA A 148 -3.21 -14.16 -18.18
N THR A 149 -3.46 -13.02 -18.81
CA THR A 149 -4.15 -12.91 -20.10
C THR A 149 -3.36 -12.00 -21.04
N ILE A 150 -3.51 -12.20 -22.34
CA ILE A 150 -2.91 -11.30 -23.33
C ILE A 150 -4.00 -10.34 -23.81
N GLU A 151 -3.69 -9.05 -23.80
CA GLU A 151 -4.54 -7.99 -24.34
C GLU A 151 -4.46 -7.96 -25.87
N SER A 152 -5.39 -7.24 -26.52
CA SER A 152 -5.43 -7.15 -27.99
C SER A 152 -4.19 -6.52 -28.61
N ASP A 153 -3.44 -5.72 -27.83
CA ASP A 153 -2.18 -5.08 -28.23
C ASP A 153 -0.94 -5.99 -28.02
N GLY A 154 -1.14 -7.22 -27.53
CA GLY A 154 -0.07 -8.17 -27.21
C GLY A 154 0.53 -8.04 -25.81
N SER A 155 0.12 -7.04 -25.02
CA SER A 155 0.58 -6.85 -23.65
C SER A 155 0.07 -7.95 -22.72
N LEU A 156 0.85 -8.29 -21.69
CA LEU A 156 0.46 -9.30 -20.71
C LEU A 156 -0.24 -8.64 -19.53
N LYS A 157 -1.51 -8.98 -19.30
CA LYS A 157 -2.26 -8.61 -18.11
C LYS A 157 -2.13 -9.71 -17.05
N LEU A 158 -1.63 -9.34 -15.89
CA LEU A 158 -1.54 -10.21 -14.71
C LEU A 158 -2.71 -9.89 -13.77
N HIS A 159 -3.34 -10.93 -13.24
CA HIS A 159 -4.46 -10.82 -12.32
C HIS A 159 -4.05 -11.40 -10.96
N ASN A 160 -4.42 -10.72 -9.88
CA ASN A 160 -4.22 -11.21 -8.51
C ASN A 160 -2.81 -11.78 -8.28
N VAL A 161 -1.78 -10.96 -8.53
CA VAL A 161 -0.38 -11.40 -8.54
C VAL A 161 0.05 -11.96 -7.20
N LYS A 162 0.84 -13.04 -7.23
CA LYS A 162 1.37 -13.72 -6.04
C LYS A 162 2.86 -13.46 -5.93
N VAL A 163 3.43 -13.57 -4.73
CA VAL A 163 4.89 -13.41 -4.52
C VAL A 163 5.71 -14.34 -5.44
N SER A 164 5.21 -15.55 -5.69
CA SER A 164 5.83 -16.54 -6.60
C SER A 164 5.85 -16.11 -8.08
N ASN A 165 5.10 -15.07 -8.45
CA ASN A 165 5.11 -14.48 -9.79
C ASN A 165 6.27 -13.48 -10.00
N THR A 166 7.14 -13.30 -9.01
CA THR A 166 8.38 -12.54 -9.13
C THR A 166 9.34 -13.17 -10.13
N GLY A 167 9.91 -12.34 -11.01
CA GLY A 167 11.01 -12.72 -11.90
C GLY A 167 10.90 -12.09 -13.28
N LYS A 168 11.54 -12.73 -14.25
CA LYS A 168 11.72 -12.19 -15.60
C LYS A 168 10.69 -12.75 -16.57
N TYR A 169 9.91 -11.85 -17.15
CA TYR A 169 8.92 -12.10 -18.17
C TYR A 169 9.53 -11.81 -19.54
N THR A 170 9.41 -12.75 -20.46
CA THR A 170 9.92 -12.65 -21.82
C THR A 170 8.76 -12.73 -22.81
N PHE A 171 8.70 -11.74 -23.68
CA PHE A 171 7.80 -11.64 -24.81
C PHE A 171 8.54 -12.02 -26.09
N GLU A 172 7.91 -12.82 -26.92
CA GLU A 172 8.38 -13.21 -28.25
C GLU A 172 7.20 -13.13 -29.22
N ALA A 173 7.41 -12.48 -30.36
CA ALA A 173 6.49 -12.50 -31.50
C ALA A 173 7.15 -13.19 -32.68
N TYR A 174 6.38 -14.00 -33.40
CA TYR A 174 6.83 -14.77 -34.54
C TYR A 174 6.03 -14.42 -35.78
N ASP A 175 6.70 -14.43 -36.94
CA ASP A 175 6.02 -14.38 -38.24
C ASP A 175 5.36 -15.72 -38.61
N ASN A 176 4.76 -15.77 -39.79
CA ASN A 176 4.10 -16.97 -40.31
C ASN A 176 5.08 -18.11 -40.66
N GLU A 177 6.38 -17.84 -40.71
CA GLU A 177 7.46 -18.81 -40.93
C GLU A 177 8.11 -19.25 -39.62
N ASP A 178 7.46 -18.97 -38.48
CA ASP A 178 7.92 -19.27 -37.11
C ASP A 178 9.27 -18.60 -36.76
N LYS A 179 9.63 -17.49 -37.42
CA LYS A 179 10.84 -16.71 -37.11
C LYS A 179 10.51 -15.57 -36.14
N ILE A 180 11.36 -15.37 -35.13
CA ILE A 180 11.19 -14.30 -34.15
C ILE A 180 11.36 -12.94 -34.84
N VAL A 181 10.30 -12.13 -34.81
CA VAL A 181 10.27 -10.77 -35.37
C VAL A 181 10.37 -9.68 -34.30
N ALA A 182 9.99 -9.99 -33.06
CA ALA A 182 10.15 -9.08 -31.92
C ALA A 182 10.39 -9.85 -30.63
N ASN A 183 11.16 -9.25 -29.73
CA ASN A 183 11.41 -9.77 -28.39
C ASN A 183 11.43 -8.62 -27.39
N HIS A 184 10.83 -8.82 -26.21
CA HIS A 184 10.93 -7.87 -25.10
C HIS A 184 11.09 -8.62 -23.78
N LYS A 185 11.77 -8.00 -22.82
CA LYS A 185 11.92 -8.58 -21.48
C LYS A 185 11.58 -7.54 -20.43
N LYS A 186 10.76 -7.94 -19.46
CA LYS A 186 10.39 -7.12 -18.31
C LYS A 186 10.56 -7.93 -17.04
N GLU A 187 11.18 -7.34 -16.04
CA GLU A 187 11.36 -7.95 -14.73
C GLU A 187 10.48 -7.24 -13.72
N ILE A 188 9.81 -8.03 -12.88
CA ILE A 188 8.95 -7.53 -11.81
C ILE A 188 9.25 -8.29 -10.51
N THR A 189 9.07 -7.59 -9.40
CA THR A 189 9.16 -8.12 -8.04
C THR A 189 7.84 -7.89 -7.31
N VAL A 190 7.27 -8.96 -6.78
CA VAL A 190 5.99 -8.93 -6.06
C VAL A 190 6.26 -9.07 -4.56
N TYR A 191 5.73 -8.12 -3.78
CA TYR A 191 5.91 -8.05 -2.33
C TYR A 191 4.60 -8.34 -1.62
N ALA A 192 4.65 -9.15 -0.56
CA ALA A 192 3.52 -9.32 0.35
C ALA A 192 3.25 -8.01 1.11
N LYS A 193 1.99 -7.76 1.48
CA LYS A 193 1.62 -6.59 2.28
C LYS A 193 2.31 -6.61 3.65
N ALA A 194 2.89 -5.47 4.04
CA ALA A 194 3.48 -5.30 5.36
C ALA A 194 2.38 -5.40 6.42
N LEU A 195 2.53 -6.33 7.36
CA LEU A 195 1.59 -6.52 8.46
C LEU A 195 2.07 -5.76 9.69
N LYS A 196 1.12 -5.31 10.51
CA LYS A 196 1.43 -4.60 11.75
C LYS A 196 2.37 -5.45 12.63
N PRO A 197 3.60 -4.99 12.93
CA PRO A 197 4.52 -5.74 13.75
C PRO A 197 4.14 -5.67 15.23
N ASN A 198 4.49 -6.71 15.99
CA ASN A 198 4.34 -6.76 17.43
C ASN A 198 5.64 -6.26 18.09
N LEU A 199 5.55 -5.20 18.89
CA LEU A 199 6.69 -4.61 19.56
C LEU A 199 6.76 -5.06 21.02
N THR A 200 7.83 -5.76 21.36
CA THR A 200 8.08 -6.25 22.73
C THR A 200 9.39 -5.69 23.28
N PHE A 201 9.55 -5.72 24.61
CA PHE A 201 10.79 -5.32 25.25
C PHE A 201 11.20 -6.28 26.36
N LYS A 202 12.51 -6.42 26.57
CA LYS A 202 13.10 -7.15 27.69
C LYS A 202 14.13 -6.28 28.40
N CYS A 203 14.09 -6.25 29.73
CA CYS A 203 15.06 -5.53 30.54
C CYS A 203 16.13 -6.49 31.06
N ARG A 204 17.42 -6.13 30.92
CA ARG A 204 18.56 -6.86 31.49
C ARG A 204 19.58 -5.88 32.04
N ASN A 205 19.82 -5.93 33.35
CA ASN A 205 20.80 -5.07 34.06
C ASN A 205 20.60 -3.55 33.84
N GLY A 206 19.36 -3.11 33.65
CA GLY A 206 19.02 -1.71 33.34
C GLY A 206 19.11 -1.33 31.86
N ASN A 207 19.54 -2.24 30.98
CA ASN A 207 19.44 -2.07 29.54
C ASN A 207 18.13 -2.67 29.03
N ALA A 208 17.61 -2.16 27.91
CA ALA A 208 16.43 -2.67 27.24
C ALA A 208 16.82 -3.27 25.89
N THR A 209 16.24 -4.41 25.56
CA THR A 209 16.23 -4.94 24.20
C THR A 209 14.81 -4.87 23.70
N LEU A 210 14.56 -3.97 22.75
CA LEU A 210 13.32 -3.88 22.02
C LEU A 210 13.38 -4.87 20.86
N THR A 211 12.31 -5.64 20.66
CA THR A 211 12.20 -6.63 19.59
C THR A 211 10.96 -6.32 18.75
N CYS A 212 11.17 -6.02 17.48
CA CYS A 212 10.13 -5.83 16.48
C CYS A 212 9.85 -7.17 15.82
N GLU A 213 8.78 -7.83 16.26
CA GLU A 213 8.38 -9.14 15.76
C GLU A 213 7.42 -8.99 14.58
N THR A 214 7.79 -9.59 13.44
CA THR A 214 6.98 -9.62 12.23
C THR A 214 6.49 -11.04 11.94
N GLN A 215 5.24 -11.14 11.47
CA GLN A 215 4.63 -12.39 11.02
C GLN A 215 5.05 -12.78 9.59
N MET A 216 5.82 -11.92 8.90
CA MET A 216 6.29 -12.18 7.55
C MET A 216 7.41 -13.22 7.56
N LYS A 217 7.24 -14.28 6.76
CA LYS A 217 8.20 -15.41 6.67
C LYS A 217 9.50 -15.03 5.99
N ASP A 218 9.46 -14.22 4.94
CA ASP A 218 10.64 -13.68 4.27
C ASP A 218 10.94 -12.26 4.80
N ARG A 219 12.20 -12.02 5.16
CA ARG A 219 12.69 -10.75 5.69
C ARG A 219 13.72 -10.07 4.80
N ARG A 220 14.13 -10.69 3.69
CA ARG A 220 15.26 -10.18 2.87
C ARG A 220 15.03 -8.79 2.31
N ASP A 221 13.78 -8.49 1.96
CA ASP A 221 13.37 -7.22 1.37
C ASP A 221 12.65 -6.28 2.35
N LEU A 222 12.72 -6.58 3.66
CA LEU A 222 12.15 -5.75 4.71
C LEU A 222 13.19 -4.82 5.29
N THR A 223 12.85 -3.55 5.37
CA THR A 223 13.56 -2.54 6.15
C THR A 223 12.83 -2.38 7.48
N ILE A 224 13.57 -2.46 8.58
CA ILE A 224 13.04 -2.21 9.93
C ILE A 224 13.61 -0.88 10.42
N THR A 225 12.72 0.06 10.73
CA THR A 225 13.08 1.39 11.21
C THR A 225 12.57 1.59 12.62
N TRP A 226 13.44 2.08 13.50
CA TRP A 226 13.16 2.31 14.90
C TRP A 226 13.00 3.80 15.19
N PHE A 227 11.95 4.12 15.93
CA PHE A 227 11.61 5.48 16.32
C PHE A 227 11.56 5.60 17.84
N LYS A 228 12.08 6.73 18.34
CA LYS A 228 11.88 7.21 19.70
C LYS A 228 11.07 8.48 19.60
N GLU A 229 9.84 8.46 20.09
CA GLU A 229 8.84 9.48 19.83
C GLU A 229 8.68 9.67 18.31
N THR A 230 9.27 10.73 17.76
CA THR A 230 9.31 11.03 16.33
C THR A 230 10.73 10.99 15.73
N GLU A 231 11.76 10.79 16.55
CA GLU A 231 13.15 10.75 16.11
C GLU A 231 13.54 9.35 15.61
N LEU A 232 14.21 9.30 14.47
CA LEU A 232 14.76 8.06 13.93
C LEU A 232 16.02 7.67 14.71
N ILE A 233 16.03 6.47 15.27
CA ILE A 233 17.18 5.93 16.00
C ILE A 233 18.08 5.11 15.09
N GLN A 234 17.47 4.21 14.33
CA GLN A 234 18.16 3.22 13.50
C GLN A 234 17.26 2.78 12.37
N SER A 235 17.84 2.60 11.18
CA SER A 235 17.16 2.04 10.02
C SER A 235 18.05 0.97 9.40
N GLU A 236 17.90 -0.26 9.88
CA GLU A 236 18.63 -1.44 9.43
C GLU A 236 17.67 -2.63 9.49
N ASN A 237 17.87 -3.69 8.70
CA ASN A 237 17.07 -4.92 8.78
C ASN A 237 17.37 -5.74 10.06
N LYS A 238 17.47 -5.06 11.22
CA LYS A 238 17.68 -5.64 12.54
C LYS A 238 16.39 -5.59 13.33
N ALA A 239 15.86 -6.77 13.61
CA ALA A 239 14.64 -6.94 14.40
C ALA A 239 14.82 -6.57 15.89
N ASN A 240 16.06 -6.40 16.37
CA ASN A 240 16.35 -6.06 17.76
C ASN A 240 17.09 -4.73 17.84
N LEU A 241 16.60 -3.85 18.71
CA LEU A 241 17.26 -2.61 19.09
C LEU A 241 17.69 -2.72 20.57
N ILE A 242 18.97 -2.50 20.83
CA ILE A 242 19.54 -2.52 22.18
C ILE A 242 19.73 -1.08 22.64
N LEU A 243 19.09 -0.72 23.75
CA LEU A 243 19.20 0.57 24.39
C LEU A 243 19.91 0.42 25.73
N THR A 244 20.98 1.18 25.94
CA THR A 244 21.68 1.20 27.22
C THR A 244 20.91 2.00 28.26
N SER A 245 21.22 1.79 29.54
CA SER A 245 20.65 2.55 30.65
C SER A 245 20.82 4.08 30.52
N THR A 246 21.77 4.57 29.73
CA THR A 246 21.97 6.02 29.48
C THR A 246 21.09 6.54 28.35
N GLN A 247 20.72 5.69 27.38
CA GLN A 247 19.81 6.01 26.28
C GLN A 247 18.34 5.89 26.67
N LEU A 248 18.05 5.07 27.69
CA LEU A 248 16.73 4.87 28.26
C LEU A 248 16.34 6.08 29.11
N GLN A 249 15.44 6.89 28.56
CA GLN A 249 14.84 8.01 29.26
C GLN A 249 13.47 7.57 29.79
N LYS A 250 13.24 7.81 31.08
CA LYS A 250 11.98 7.50 31.75
C LYS A 250 10.83 8.17 30.98
N TYR A 251 9.79 7.40 30.65
CA TYR A 251 8.59 7.82 29.91
C TYR A 251 8.72 8.02 28.40
N LYS A 252 9.89 7.79 27.79
CA LYS A 252 10.00 7.85 26.34
C LYS A 252 9.28 6.69 25.66
N GLN A 253 8.67 7.03 24.53
CA GLN A 253 7.86 6.16 23.71
C GLN A 253 8.67 5.63 22.53
N TYR A 254 8.50 4.35 22.21
CA TYR A 254 9.22 3.68 21.14
C TYR A 254 8.23 3.01 20.20
N SER A 255 8.54 3.04 18.91
CA SER A 255 7.83 2.27 17.90
C SER A 255 8.81 1.73 16.86
N CYS A 256 8.45 0.63 16.23
CA CYS A 256 9.12 0.12 15.03
C CYS A 256 8.18 0.19 13.83
N ARG A 257 8.74 0.52 12.67
CA ARG A 257 8.10 0.44 11.36
C ARG A 257 8.79 -0.65 10.55
N ILE A 258 8.02 -1.47 9.87
CA ILE A 258 8.51 -2.39 8.85
C ILE A 258 8.04 -1.90 7.49
N GLN A 259 8.91 -1.99 6.49
CA GLN A 259 8.64 -1.48 5.16
C GLN A 259 9.29 -2.38 4.10
N ASN A 260 8.56 -2.64 3.03
CA ASN A 260 9.12 -3.10 1.76
C ASN A 260 8.91 -1.99 0.70
N PRO A 261 9.43 -2.13 -0.53
CA PRO A 261 9.35 -1.05 -1.53
C PRO A 261 7.95 -0.54 -1.89
N VAL A 262 6.88 -1.26 -1.54
CA VAL A 262 5.49 -0.92 -1.92
C VAL A 262 4.50 -0.88 -0.76
N SER A 263 4.93 -1.24 0.46
CA SER A 263 4.04 -1.34 1.62
C SER A 263 4.81 -1.06 2.90
N GLU A 264 4.14 -0.37 3.83
CA GLU A 264 4.65 -0.09 5.17
C GLU A 264 3.62 -0.41 6.26
N ALA A 265 4.10 -0.72 7.46
CA ALA A 265 3.28 -0.90 8.64
C ALA A 265 4.04 -0.51 9.91
N GLN A 266 3.37 0.13 10.87
CA GLN A 266 3.96 0.58 12.12
C GLN A 266 3.32 -0.12 13.32
N SER A 267 4.16 -0.52 14.27
CA SER A 267 3.73 -1.12 15.55
C SER A 267 2.99 -0.12 16.44
N ASP A 268 2.37 -0.66 17.48
CA ASP A 268 1.91 0.14 18.61
C ASP A 268 3.08 0.81 19.33
N ILE A 269 2.80 1.96 19.90
CA ILE A 269 3.76 2.73 20.68
C ILE A 269 3.83 2.13 22.09
N ILE A 270 5.03 1.80 22.56
CA ILE A 270 5.25 1.28 23.91
C ILE A 270 6.19 2.17 24.72
N GLN A 271 6.11 2.04 26.04
CA GLN A 271 7.11 2.56 26.96
C GLN A 271 7.92 1.39 27.54
N ALA A 272 9.23 1.55 27.63
CA ALA A 272 10.14 0.55 28.20
C ALA A 272 10.72 1.06 29.53
N PRO A 273 10.00 0.96 30.66
CA PRO A 273 10.46 1.44 31.97
C PRO A 273 11.46 0.46 32.59
N CYS A 274 12.62 0.26 31.96
CA CYS A 274 13.69 -0.54 32.53
C CYS A 274 14.41 0.27 33.63
N THR A 275 14.17 -0.07 34.89
CA THR A 275 14.93 0.48 36.01
C THR A 275 16.13 -0.42 36.31
N ARG A 276 17.28 0.18 36.63
CA ARG A 276 18.30 -0.57 37.38
C ARG A 276 17.66 -0.90 38.73
N GLY A 277 17.43 -2.19 38.96
CA GLY A 277 17.04 -2.66 40.28
C GLY A 277 18.10 -2.21 41.28
N ILE A 278 17.79 -1.19 42.07
CA ILE A 278 18.32 -1.14 43.41
C ILE A 278 17.68 -2.34 44.08
N VAL A 279 18.46 -3.39 44.34
CA VAL A 279 18.08 -4.41 45.33
C VAL A 279 18.04 -3.67 46.66
N ARG A 280 16.94 -2.96 46.93
CA ARG A 280 16.64 -2.47 48.26
C ARG A 280 16.25 -3.72 49.03
N GLY A 281 17.19 -4.20 49.85
CA GLY A 281 16.84 -5.09 50.95
C GLY A 281 15.59 -4.53 51.62
N LYS A 282 14.56 -5.38 51.75
CA LYS A 282 13.40 -5.05 52.56
C LYS A 282 13.91 -4.67 53.95
N ASN A 283 13.87 -3.37 54.25
CA ASN A 283 13.41 -2.77 55.49
C ASN A 283 13.38 -1.24 55.30
N GLY A 284 12.17 -0.67 55.31
CA GLY A 284 11.94 0.76 55.50
C GLY A 284 11.61 1.58 54.25
N GLY A 285 10.40 2.12 54.22
CA GLY A 285 10.05 3.35 53.49
C GLY A 285 9.41 3.17 52.11
N PHE A 286 8.08 3.19 52.07
CA PHE A 286 7.30 3.55 50.89
C PHE A 286 7.75 4.91 50.34
N PRO A 287 8.05 5.06 49.04
CA PRO A 287 8.00 6.36 48.38
C PRO A 287 6.63 6.53 47.73
N ASP A 288 5.82 7.39 48.35
CA ASP A 288 4.56 7.90 47.82
C ASP A 288 4.80 8.75 46.56
N ASN A 289 4.04 8.42 45.50
CA ASN A 289 3.39 9.31 44.53
C ASN A 289 3.09 8.56 43.23
N TRP A 290 2.07 7.71 43.27
CA TRP A 290 1.35 7.25 42.08
C TRP A 290 -0.12 7.62 42.26
N LEU A 291 -0.61 8.54 41.41
CA LEU A 291 -2.03 8.86 41.29
C LEU A 291 -2.74 7.61 40.75
N MET A 292 -3.47 6.90 41.62
CA MET A 292 -4.36 5.82 41.20
C MET A 292 -5.70 6.43 40.78
N VAL A 293 -5.94 6.55 39.47
CA VAL A 293 -7.30 6.78 38.97
C VAL A 293 -8.01 5.42 38.96
N ARG A 294 -8.83 5.17 39.99
CA ARG A 294 -9.82 4.08 39.94
C ARG A 294 -11.15 4.65 39.45
N ALA A 295 -11.50 4.35 38.22
CA ALA A 295 -12.87 4.51 37.74
C ALA A 295 -13.72 3.35 38.29
N VAL A 296 -14.57 3.63 39.28
CA VAL A 296 -15.75 2.81 39.54
C VAL A 296 -16.92 3.53 38.87
N ALA A 297 -17.37 2.98 37.76
CA ALA A 297 -18.54 3.47 37.05
C ALA A 297 -19.80 3.01 37.80
N VAL A 298 -20.44 3.95 38.50
CA VAL A 298 -21.88 3.87 38.78
C VAL A 298 -22.47 5.25 38.56
N GLY A 299 -23.32 5.39 37.53
CA GLY A 299 -24.18 6.56 37.31
C GLY A 299 -23.44 7.82 36.86
N GLY A 300 -23.31 8.02 35.55
CA GLY A 300 -22.51 9.08 34.96
C GLY A 300 -22.87 10.51 35.41
N VAL A 301 -21.90 11.16 36.06
CA VAL A 301 -21.59 12.59 35.94
C VAL A 301 -20.09 12.72 36.16
N PHE A 302 -19.34 13.23 35.18
CA PHE A 302 -17.91 13.55 35.34
C PHE A 302 -17.79 14.95 35.95
N LEU A 303 -17.25 15.04 37.17
CA LEU A 303 -16.84 16.30 37.78
C LEU A 303 -15.31 16.32 37.85
N LEU A 304 -14.71 17.11 36.95
CA LEU A 304 -13.28 17.40 36.92
C LEU A 304 -13.01 18.55 37.90
N LEU A 305 -12.36 18.24 39.02
CA LEU A 305 -11.77 19.26 39.88
C LEU A 305 -10.24 19.15 39.78
N LEU A 306 -9.64 20.16 39.15
CA LEU A 306 -8.20 20.39 39.15
C LEU A 306 -7.85 21.20 40.40
N PHE A 307 -6.98 20.67 41.23
CA PHE A 307 -6.20 21.49 42.16
C PHE A 307 -4.73 21.43 41.72
N MET A 308 -4.11 22.61 41.62
CA MET A 308 -2.67 22.77 41.40
C MET A 308 -1.87 22.15 42.54
#